data_AF-A0A931HKB9-F1
#
_entry.id   AF-A0A931HKB9-F1
#
_cell.length_a   1.000
_cell.length_b   1.000
_cell.length_c   1.000
_cell.angle_alpha   90.00
_cell.angle_beta   90.00
_cell.angle_gamma   90.00
#
_symmetry.space_group_name_H-M   'P 1'
#
loop_
_entity.id
_entity.type
_entity.pdbx_description
1 polymer ?
#
loop_
_entity_poly.entity_id
_entity_poly.type
_entity_poly.pdbx_seq_one_letter_code
_entity_poly.pdbx_strand_id
1 'polypeptide(L)'
;MGHGRTNADGVRVDVSEVRAIAAGLGRAVAGTERQWQRALGGLCFDAGAAGPGYRGRGDAVDAGYRRLRRVLEAWSDEATGVADLLGRTADGYGYELDRQVTALAEIDADVRGPR
;
A
#
# COMPACT_ATOMS: atom_id res chain seq x y z
N MET A 1 4.16 -13.22 48.81
CA MET A 1 4.83 -12.40 47.77
C MET A 1 4.75 -13.18 46.47
N GLY A 2 3.86 -12.77 45.56
CA GLY A 2 3.57 -13.50 44.32
C GLY A 2 4.59 -13.19 43.23
N HIS A 3 5.21 -14.25 42.69
CA HIS A 3 6.16 -14.17 41.60
C HIS A 3 5.50 -13.87 40.26
N GLY A 4 6.13 -12.97 39.51
CA GLY A 4 6.36 -13.13 38.08
C GLY A 4 5.11 -13.16 37.21
N ARG A 5 4.51 -11.99 37.00
CA ARG A 5 3.57 -11.78 35.91
C ARG A 5 4.36 -11.86 34.59
N THR A 6 4.44 -13.04 33.99
CA THR A 6 4.99 -13.23 32.64
C THR A 6 4.05 -12.56 31.64
N ASN A 7 4.30 -11.29 31.34
CA ASN A 7 3.70 -10.57 30.21
C ASN A 7 4.33 -11.07 28.89
N ALA A 8 4.32 -12.39 28.67
CA ALA A 8 4.85 -13.02 27.47
C ALA A 8 3.72 -13.39 26.47
N ASP A 9 2.60 -12.65 26.51
CA ASP A 9 1.71 -12.57 25.35
C ASP A 9 2.38 -11.64 24.32
N GLY A 10 3.47 -12.12 23.74
CA GLY A 10 4.20 -11.41 22.71
C GLY A 10 3.33 -11.28 21.48
N VAL A 11 2.99 -10.05 21.10
CA VAL A 11 2.36 -9.75 19.82
C VAL A 11 3.25 -10.31 18.71
N ARG A 12 2.80 -11.39 18.06
CA ARG A 12 3.44 -11.94 16.87
C ARG A 12 2.90 -11.23 15.65
N VAL A 13 3.79 -10.57 14.92
CA VAL A 13 3.48 -10.00 13.61
C VAL A 13 3.76 -11.06 12.56
N ASP A 14 2.74 -11.48 11.81
CA ASP A 14 2.94 -12.31 10.63
C ASP A 14 3.47 -11.44 9.49
N VAL A 15 4.79 -11.39 9.35
CA VAL A 15 5.49 -10.62 8.31
C VAL A 15 5.05 -11.02 6.90
N SER A 16 4.74 -12.30 6.69
CA SER A 16 4.31 -12.80 5.37
C SER A 16 2.92 -12.30 5.03
N GLU A 17 2.01 -12.30 6.01
CA GLU A 17 0.66 -11.75 5.85
C GLU A 17 0.70 -10.22 5.60
N VAL A 18 1.51 -9.47 6.35
CA VAL A 18 1.65 -8.02 6.11
C VAL A 18 2.20 -7.72 4.71
N ARG A 19 3.19 -8.49 4.23
CA ARG A 19 3.68 -8.37 2.84
C ARG A 19 2.60 -8.71 1.82
N ALA A 20 1.78 -9.73 2.09
CA ALA A 20 0.68 -10.11 1.21
C ALA A 20 -0.38 -9.02 1.11
N ILE A 21 -0.71 -8.36 2.24
CA ILE A 21 -1.63 -7.21 2.29
C ILE A 21 -1.05 -6.03 1.48
N ALA A 22 0.22 -5.67 1.70
CA ALA A 22 0.89 -4.59 0.97
C ALA A 22 0.85 -4.85 -0.56
N ALA A 23 1.21 -6.05 -0.99
CA ALA A 23 1.19 -6.44 -2.39
C ALA A 23 -0.23 -6.50 -2.96
N GLY A 24 -1.21 -6.92 -2.16
CA GLY A 24 -2.63 -6.92 -2.52
C GLY A 24 -3.15 -5.50 -2.78
N LEU A 25 -2.82 -4.56 -1.89
CA LEU A 25 -3.18 -3.16 -2.03
C LEU A 25 -2.54 -2.55 -3.28
N GLY A 26 -1.25 -2.75 -3.51
CA GLY A 26 -0.56 -2.27 -4.71
C GLY A 26 -1.19 -2.79 -6.01
N ARG A 27 -1.58 -4.07 -6.05
CA ARG A 27 -2.31 -4.65 -7.20
C ARG A 27 -3.69 -4.02 -7.38
N ALA A 28 -4.41 -3.78 -6.30
CA ALA A 28 -5.73 -3.16 -6.35
C ALA A 28 -5.64 -1.73 -6.88
N VAL A 29 -4.68 -0.93 -6.39
CA VAL A 29 -4.42 0.44 -6.87
C VAL A 29 -4.12 0.43 -8.37
N ALA A 30 -3.14 -0.36 -8.81
CA ALA A 30 -2.79 -0.43 -10.23
C ALA A 30 -3.95 -0.94 -11.11
N GLY A 31 -4.79 -1.83 -10.57
CA GLY A 31 -6.00 -2.31 -11.22
C GLY A 31 -7.03 -1.19 -11.42
N THR A 32 -7.31 -0.45 -10.35
CA THR A 32 -8.20 0.71 -10.36
C THR A 32 -7.66 1.79 -11.29
N GLU A 33 -6.36 2.06 -11.27
CA GLU A 33 -5.70 3.03 -12.15
C GLU A 33 -5.95 2.72 -13.63
N ARG A 34 -5.67 1.50 -14.05
CA ARG A 34 -5.95 1.05 -15.41
C ARG A 34 -7.44 1.12 -15.76
N GLN A 35 -8.34 0.90 -14.80
CA GLN A 35 -9.78 0.97 -15.06
C GLN A 35 -10.24 2.40 -15.28
N TRP A 36 -9.84 3.34 -14.41
CA TRP A 36 -10.28 4.71 -14.56
C TRP A 36 -9.57 5.42 -15.70
N GLN A 37 -8.29 5.13 -15.99
CA GLN A 37 -7.63 5.64 -17.20
C GLN A 37 -8.33 5.17 -18.48
N ARG A 38 -8.88 3.95 -18.52
CA ARG A 38 -9.69 3.48 -19.65
C ARG A 38 -11.05 4.16 -19.70
N ALA A 39 -11.75 4.26 -18.58
CA ALA A 39 -13.09 4.86 -18.51
C ALA A 39 -13.07 6.37 -18.78
N LEU A 40 -12.02 7.03 -18.31
CA LEU A 40 -11.89 8.48 -18.33
C LEU A 40 -11.02 8.94 -19.51
N GLY A 41 -9.91 8.27 -19.83
CA GLY A 41 -8.96 8.72 -20.86
C GLY A 41 -9.50 8.80 -22.28
N GLY A 42 -10.64 8.17 -22.57
CA GLY A 42 -11.34 8.29 -23.86
C GLY A 42 -12.32 9.47 -23.96
N LEU A 43 -12.54 10.22 -22.88
CA LEU A 43 -13.47 11.34 -22.87
C LEU A 43 -12.75 12.65 -23.25
N CYS A 44 -12.70 12.96 -24.55
CA CYS A 44 -12.30 14.27 -25.05
C CYS A 44 -13.53 15.16 -25.25
N PHE A 45 -13.68 16.20 -24.42
CA PHE A 45 -14.67 17.25 -24.63
C PHE A 45 -14.05 18.35 -25.49
N ASP A 46 -13.85 18.07 -26.77
CA ASP A 46 -13.35 19.09 -27.69
C ASP A 46 -14.41 20.17 -27.91
N ALA A 47 -14.00 21.43 -27.80
CA ALA A 47 -14.83 22.63 -27.88
C ALA A 47 -15.62 22.79 -29.20
N GLY A 48 -15.37 21.93 -30.20
CA GLY A 48 -16.01 21.97 -31.52
C GLY A 48 -17.33 21.20 -31.65
N ALA A 49 -17.65 20.27 -30.73
CA ALA A 49 -18.76 19.33 -30.95
C ALA A 49 -20.15 19.82 -30.51
N ALA A 50 -20.25 20.94 -29.78
CA ALA A 50 -21.47 21.33 -29.11
C ALA A 50 -21.85 22.79 -29.41
N GLY A 51 -23.02 23.00 -30.01
CA GLY A 51 -23.54 24.33 -30.35
C GLY A 51 -23.70 25.27 -29.12
N PRO A 52 -24.03 26.55 -29.31
CA PRO A 52 -23.98 27.58 -28.25
C PRO A 52 -24.73 27.24 -26.95
N GLY A 53 -25.85 26.50 -27.03
CA GLY A 53 -26.62 26.04 -25.86
C GLY A 53 -26.00 24.85 -25.10
N TYR A 54 -24.99 24.20 -25.67
CA TYR A 54 -24.28 23.07 -25.06
C TYR A 54 -22.95 23.45 -24.41
N ARG A 55 -22.38 24.64 -24.67
CA ARG A 55 -21.09 25.06 -24.09
C ARG A 55 -21.09 25.05 -22.57
N GLY A 56 -22.11 25.67 -21.93
CA GLY A 56 -22.18 25.71 -20.46
C GLY A 56 -22.39 24.34 -19.80
N ARG A 57 -23.07 23.39 -20.46
CA ARG A 57 -23.15 21.99 -19.99
C ARG A 57 -21.84 21.24 -20.24
N GLY A 58 -21.17 21.51 -21.36
CA GLY A 58 -19.85 20.96 -21.67
C GLY A 58 -18.81 21.36 -20.63
N ASP A 59 -18.77 22.65 -20.27
CA ASP A 59 -17.84 23.18 -19.26
C ASP A 59 -18.08 22.56 -17.88
N ALA A 60 -19.35 22.39 -17.48
CA ALA A 60 -19.69 21.76 -16.20
C ALA A 60 -19.30 20.27 -16.16
N VAL A 61 -19.47 19.55 -17.28
CA VAL A 61 -19.07 18.14 -17.40
C VAL A 61 -17.54 18.00 -17.42
N ASP A 62 -16.82 18.83 -18.16
CA ASP A 62 -15.34 18.85 -18.15
C ASP A 62 -14.78 19.19 -16.76
N ALA A 63 -15.35 20.19 -16.08
CA ALA A 63 -14.96 20.52 -14.71
C ALA A 63 -15.23 19.36 -13.74
N GLY A 64 -16.38 18.68 -13.86
CA GLY A 64 -16.72 17.50 -13.07
C GLY A 64 -15.74 16.34 -13.31
N TYR A 65 -15.40 16.10 -14.57
CA TYR A 65 -14.43 15.09 -14.98
C TYR A 65 -13.03 15.38 -14.42
N ARG A 66 -12.54 16.62 -14.57
CA ARG A 66 -11.23 17.04 -14.01
C ARG A 66 -11.18 16.88 -12.50
N ARG A 67 -12.30 17.17 -11.81
CA ARG A 67 -12.41 16.96 -10.36
C ARG A 67 -12.34 15.49 -10.00
N LEU A 68 -13.09 14.63 -10.70
CA LEU A 68 -13.06 13.18 -10.48
C LEU A 68 -11.65 12.62 -10.71
N ARG A 69 -10.99 13.03 -11.79
CA ARG A 69 -9.62 12.63 -12.11
C ARG A 69 -8.66 12.96 -10.96
N ARG A 70 -8.67 14.20 -10.45
CA ARG A 70 -7.81 14.59 -9.32
C ARG A 70 -8.06 13.78 -8.05
N VAL A 71 -9.33 13.44 -7.77
CA VAL A 71 -9.67 12.61 -6.60
C VAL A 71 -9.13 11.18 -6.76
N LEU A 72 -9.22 10.61 -7.96
CA LEU A 72 -8.71 9.28 -8.25
C LEU A 72 -7.17 9.22 -8.24
N GLU A 73 -6.51 10.25 -8.76
CA GLU A 73 -5.05 10.42 -8.67
C GLU A 73 -4.62 10.49 -7.20
N ALA A 74 -5.21 11.39 -6.41
CA ALA A 74 -4.89 11.54 -4.99
C ALA A 74 -5.14 10.26 -4.17
N TRP A 75 -6.24 9.55 -4.45
CA TRP A 75 -6.50 8.25 -3.81
C TRP A 75 -5.46 7.20 -4.18
N SER A 76 -5.03 7.16 -5.44
CA SER A 76 -4.04 6.19 -5.92
C SER A 76 -2.67 6.44 -5.28
N ASP A 77 -2.28 7.71 -5.15
CA ASP A 77 -1.04 8.13 -4.49
C ASP A 77 -1.04 7.72 -3.01
N GLU A 78 -2.12 8.04 -2.28
CA GLU A 78 -2.25 7.70 -0.87
C GLU A 78 -2.23 6.18 -0.65
N ALA A 79 -2.98 5.43 -1.44
CA ALA A 79 -3.05 3.98 -1.33
C ALA A 79 -1.72 3.30 -1.68
N THR A 80 -0.96 3.86 -2.63
CA THR A 80 0.42 3.43 -2.92
C THR A 80 1.33 3.71 -1.73
N GLY A 81 1.24 4.91 -1.13
CA GLY A 81 1.99 5.26 0.08
C GLY A 81 1.71 4.33 1.26
N VAL A 82 0.46 3.91 1.44
CA VAL A 82 0.08 2.91 2.46
C VAL A 82 0.69 1.54 2.15
N ALA A 83 0.65 1.09 0.89
CA ALA A 83 1.27 -0.17 0.50
C ALA A 83 2.79 -0.17 0.76
N ASP A 84 3.47 0.92 0.44
CA ASP A 84 4.90 1.10 0.69
C ASP A 84 5.24 1.14 2.18
N LEU A 85 4.41 1.80 2.99
CA LEU A 85 4.57 1.82 4.44
C LEU A 85 4.44 0.41 5.05
N LEU A 86 3.43 -0.34 4.62
CA LEU A 86 3.25 -1.74 5.05
C LEU A 86 4.43 -2.61 4.63
N GLY A 87 4.92 -2.46 3.40
CA GLY A 87 6.10 -3.16 2.90
C GLY A 87 7.35 -2.88 3.75
N ARG A 88 7.68 -1.60 3.96
CA ARG A 88 8.82 -1.19 4.80
C ARG A 88 8.70 -1.67 6.25
N THR A 89 7.48 -1.68 6.79
CA THR A 89 7.23 -2.16 8.16
C THR A 89 7.48 -3.67 8.24
N ALA A 90 6.99 -4.44 7.27
CA ALA A 90 7.23 -5.87 7.19
C ALA A 90 8.72 -6.20 7.03
N ASP A 91 9.45 -5.44 6.21
CA ASP A 91 10.89 -5.61 6.03
C ASP A 91 11.66 -5.30 7.31
N GLY A 92 11.27 -4.27 8.06
CA GLY A 92 11.83 -3.97 9.38
C GLY A 92 11.67 -5.13 10.37
N TYR A 93 10.47 -5.72 10.44
CA TYR A 93 10.24 -6.91 11.28
C TYR A 93 11.02 -8.14 10.79
N GLY A 94 11.09 -8.35 9.48
CA GLY A 94 11.85 -9.46 8.90
C GLY A 94 13.35 -9.37 9.21
N TYR A 95 13.93 -8.17 9.11
CA TYR A 95 15.33 -7.92 9.45
C TYR A 95 15.63 -8.20 10.93
N GLU A 96 14.76 -7.72 11.83
CA GLU A 96 14.96 -7.94 13.27
C GLU A 96 14.83 -9.43 13.65
N LEU A 97 13.90 -10.15 13.03
CA LEU A 97 13.79 -11.61 13.20
C LEU A 97 15.05 -12.34 12.72
N ASP A 98 15.55 -12.00 11.54
CA ASP A 98 16.76 -12.62 10.97
C ASP A 98 18.00 -12.35 11.83
N ARG A 99 18.12 -11.12 12.34
CA ARG A 99 19.16 -10.72 13.29
C ARG A 99 19.10 -11.54 14.58
N GLN A 100 17.91 -11.73 15.14
CA GLN A 100 17.73 -12.52 16.37
C GLN A 100 18.04 -14.00 16.16
N VAL A 101 17.62 -14.58 15.02
CA VAL A 101 17.94 -15.96 14.65
C VAL A 101 19.45 -16.14 14.50
N THR A 102 20.13 -15.20 13.85
CA THR A 102 21.60 -15.22 13.68
C THR A 102 22.31 -15.16 15.04
N ALA A 103 21.93 -14.21 15.90
CA ALA A 103 22.51 -14.08 17.23
C ALA A 103 22.28 -15.33 18.10
N LEU A 104 21.11 -15.95 18.02
CA LEU A 104 20.82 -17.21 18.73
C LEU A 104 21.65 -18.38 18.19
N ALA A 105 21.88 -18.45 16.89
CA ALA A 105 22.71 -19.49 16.27
C ALA A 105 24.19 -19.36 16.68
N GLU A 106 24.71 -18.13 16.79
CA GLU A 106 26.06 -17.86 17.30
C GLU A 106 26.21 -18.32 18.76
N ILE A 107 25.23 -18.00 19.61
CA ILE A 107 25.24 -18.43 21.02
C ILE A 107 25.18 -19.96 21.13
N ASP A 108 24.34 -20.65 20.35
CA ASP A 108 24.27 -22.13 20.37
C ASP A 108 25.59 -22.77 19.89
N ALA A 109 26.26 -22.16 18.90
CA ALA A 109 27.56 -22.60 18.42
C ALA A 109 28.65 -22.46 19.50
N ASP A 110 28.68 -21.32 20.20
CA ASP A 110 29.59 -21.07 21.32
C ASP A 110 29.33 -22.03 22.49
N VAL A 111 28.06 -22.32 22.81
CA VAL A 111 27.67 -23.27 23.87
C VAL A 111 28.04 -24.71 23.51
N ARG A 112 28.01 -25.10 22.23
CA ARG A 112 28.35 -26.46 21.81
C ARG A 112 29.85 -26.73 21.72
N GLY A 113 30.69 -25.70 21.53
CA GLY A 113 32.15 -25.80 21.48
C GLY A 113 32.70 -26.69 20.35
N PRO A 114 33.96 -26.49 19.91
CA PRO A 114 34.58 -27.41 18.95
C PRO A 114 34.80 -28.77 19.63
N ARG A 115 34.21 -29.83 19.05
CA ARG A 115 34.52 -31.22 19.42
C ARG A 115 35.92 -31.61 18.97
#